data_AF-A0A349MZH8-F1
#
_entry.id   AF-A0A349MZH8-F1
#
_cell.length_a   1.000
_cell.length_b   1.000
_cell.length_c   1.000
_cell.angle_alpha   90.00
_cell.angle_beta   90.00
_cell.angle_gamma   90.00
#
_symmetry.space_group_name_H-M   'P 1'
#
loop_
_entity.id
_entity.type
_entity.pdbx_description
1 polymer ?
#
loop_
_entity_poly.entity_id
_entity_poly.type
_entity_poly.pdbx_seq_one_letter_code
_entity_poly.pdbx_strand_id
1 'polypeptide(L)'
;AAGTLAIMATILAFFFGGITFINYWLGIKPMATQTVLSQIGATVFGHGLMYYLLQTSTAMILAVAANTGFSAFPILAFNLAKDKNLPHAYMDRGDRLGYSNGIITLAAGAIALIVIFHAQTTLLIPLYAVGVFVPFALSQSGMIIHWRREREGFWQGKAFINFVGAFISAAIAIFLFVTRFGNVWPYPIVMAVLMWMFHKIHSHYMTVAEQLRVAANIEAKPHHYDGATVIVLVSNVTRVTKSAIDYAESIGDYVIAMHVSFDQNPGKERETVTEFKRDFPNVRFVDIHSSYRSVSGPVLRFCDVIAKRAAERNYSTTVLVPQFVPKRPWQNILHNQTSLRLRSVLNSRENIIVSTYNYHLKQ
;
A
#
# COMPACT_ATOMS: atom_id res chain seq x y z
N ALA A 1 -8.84 28.10 -16.65
CA ALA A 1 -8.22 26.84 -17.12
C ALA A 1 -7.83 26.90 -18.60
N ALA A 2 -8.78 27.15 -19.53
CA ALA A 2 -8.50 27.16 -20.98
C ALA A 2 -7.42 28.16 -21.41
N GLY A 3 -7.42 29.39 -20.87
CA GLY A 3 -6.41 30.40 -21.18
C GLY A 3 -4.98 29.99 -20.81
N THR A 4 -4.80 29.36 -19.64
CA THR A 4 -3.49 28.85 -19.19
C THR A 4 -2.97 27.74 -20.12
N LEU A 5 -3.83 26.80 -20.50
CA LEU A 5 -3.48 25.71 -21.43
C LEU A 5 -3.10 26.26 -22.82
N ALA A 6 -3.82 27.28 -23.31
CA ALA A 6 -3.51 27.91 -24.59
C ALA A 6 -2.13 28.59 -24.56
N ILE A 7 -1.81 29.34 -23.49
CA ILE A 7 -0.49 29.95 -23.32
C ILE A 7 0.61 28.89 -23.29
N MET A 8 0.42 27.81 -22.55
CA MET A 8 1.38 26.71 -22.49
C MET A 8 1.60 26.05 -23.87
N ALA A 9 0.53 25.81 -24.63
CA ALA A 9 0.62 25.23 -25.96
C ALA A 9 1.37 26.15 -26.94
N THR A 10 1.10 27.46 -26.90
CA THR A 10 1.78 28.46 -27.75
C THR A 10 3.27 28.56 -27.40
N ILE A 11 3.61 28.60 -26.11
CA ILE A 11 5.00 28.61 -25.64
C ILE A 11 5.72 27.35 -26.12
N LEU A 12 5.11 26.17 -25.92
CA LEU A 12 5.69 24.90 -26.36
C LEU A 12 5.93 24.88 -27.89
N ALA A 13 4.94 25.31 -28.68
CA ALA A 13 5.06 25.37 -30.13
C ALA A 13 6.17 26.33 -30.58
N PHE A 14 6.27 27.50 -29.95
CA PHE A 14 7.32 28.49 -30.22
C PHE A 14 8.71 27.95 -29.88
N PHE A 15 8.91 27.40 -28.68
CA PHE A 15 10.21 26.84 -28.27
C PHE A 15 10.60 25.62 -29.12
N PHE A 16 9.67 24.69 -29.35
CA PHE A 16 9.95 23.50 -30.15
C PHE A 16 10.28 23.87 -31.61
N GLY A 17 9.52 24.78 -32.21
CA GLY A 17 9.78 25.30 -33.55
C GLY A 17 11.13 26.04 -33.62
N GLY A 18 11.43 26.89 -32.64
CA GLY A 18 12.69 27.63 -32.57
C GLY A 18 13.92 26.73 -32.43
N ILE A 19 13.88 25.75 -31.52
CA ILE A 19 14.98 24.78 -31.33
C ILE A 19 15.16 23.94 -32.61
N THR A 20 14.07 23.50 -33.24
CA THR A 20 14.14 22.73 -34.49
C THR A 20 14.75 23.53 -35.62
N PHE A 21 14.37 24.80 -35.75
CA PHE A 21 14.93 25.71 -36.76
C PHE A 21 16.43 25.95 -36.54
N ILE A 22 16.84 26.25 -35.30
CA ILE A 22 18.26 26.47 -34.96
C ILE A 22 19.07 25.19 -35.20
N ASN A 23 18.55 24.03 -34.81
CA ASN A 23 19.18 22.73 -35.03
C ASN A 23 19.41 22.45 -36.53
N TYR A 24 18.42 22.76 -37.36
CA TYR A 24 18.52 22.64 -38.82
C TYR A 24 19.56 23.60 -39.40
N TRP A 25 19.53 24.87 -38.97
CA TRP A 25 20.43 25.91 -39.49
C TRP A 25 21.90 25.69 -39.09
N LEU A 26 22.16 25.24 -37.87
CA LEU A 26 23.51 24.92 -37.38
C LEU A 26 24.05 23.56 -37.87
N GLY A 27 23.23 22.74 -38.55
CA GLY A 27 23.67 21.45 -39.09
C GLY A 27 24.08 20.43 -38.02
N ILE A 28 23.47 20.50 -36.84
CA ILE A 28 23.86 19.69 -35.68
C ILE A 28 23.48 18.22 -35.91
N LYS A 29 24.46 17.33 -35.74
CA LYS A 29 24.28 15.89 -35.90
C LYS A 29 24.08 15.22 -34.53
N PRO A 30 23.16 14.25 -34.39
CA PRO A 30 22.98 13.53 -33.13
C PRO A 30 24.28 12.86 -32.69
N MET A 31 24.72 13.12 -31.44
CA MET A 31 25.87 12.47 -30.82
C MET A 31 25.39 11.63 -29.62
N ALA A 32 26.04 10.50 -29.36
CA ALA A 32 25.66 9.61 -28.26
C ALA A 32 25.93 10.21 -26.86
N THR A 33 26.88 11.16 -26.76
CA THR A 33 27.37 11.69 -25.49
C THR A 33 26.78 13.05 -25.10
N GLN A 34 26.17 13.77 -26.04
CA GLN A 34 25.66 15.13 -25.81
C GLN A 34 24.27 15.33 -26.38
N THR A 35 23.41 16.01 -25.62
CA THR A 35 22.06 16.36 -26.07
C THR A 35 22.11 17.41 -27.18
N VAL A 36 21.09 17.45 -28.04
CA VAL A 36 20.97 18.45 -29.10
C VAL A 36 21.03 19.88 -28.53
N LEU A 37 20.34 20.12 -27.41
CA LEU A 37 20.36 21.43 -26.74
C LEU A 37 21.75 21.80 -26.22
N SER A 38 22.54 20.81 -25.77
CA SER A 38 23.94 21.00 -25.38
C SER A 38 24.81 21.41 -26.55
N GLN A 39 24.63 20.77 -27.70
CA GLN A 39 25.40 21.09 -28.91
C GLN A 39 25.06 22.49 -29.43
N ILE A 40 23.78 22.87 -29.43
CA ILE A 40 23.34 24.24 -29.75
C ILE A 40 24.00 25.23 -28.79
N GLY A 41 23.90 24.97 -27.48
CA GLY A 41 24.48 25.84 -26.46
C GLY A 41 25.99 26.03 -26.60
N ALA A 42 26.73 24.95 -26.87
CA ALA A 42 28.17 25.00 -27.07
C ALA A 42 28.56 25.75 -28.35
N THR A 43 27.77 25.63 -29.42
CA THR A 43 28.04 26.31 -30.70
C THR A 43 27.74 27.81 -30.62
N VAL A 44 26.68 28.20 -29.90
CA VAL A 44 26.24 29.59 -29.80
C VAL A 44 26.99 30.36 -28.70
N PHE A 45 27.17 29.76 -27.52
CA PHE A 45 27.74 30.44 -26.35
C PHE A 45 29.17 30.00 -25.99
N GLY A 46 29.72 28.98 -26.66
CA GLY A 46 30.97 28.34 -26.23
C GLY A 46 30.83 27.63 -24.89
N HIS A 47 31.94 27.27 -24.25
CA HIS A 47 31.96 26.63 -22.92
C HIS A 47 31.98 27.65 -21.76
N GLY A 48 31.28 28.77 -21.92
CA GLY A 48 31.23 29.86 -20.92
C GLY A 48 30.13 29.71 -19.87
N LEU A 49 29.95 30.77 -19.06
CA LEU A 49 28.93 30.81 -18.00
C LEU A 49 27.52 30.57 -18.52
N MET A 50 27.17 31.13 -19.70
CA MET A 50 25.85 30.94 -20.31
C MET A 50 25.55 29.50 -20.71
N TYR A 51 26.56 28.73 -21.12
CA TYR A 51 26.39 27.31 -21.42
C TYR A 51 26.04 26.50 -20.17
N TYR A 52 26.76 26.72 -19.07
CA TYR A 52 26.46 26.04 -17.80
C TYR A 52 25.11 26.47 -17.22
N LEU A 53 24.73 27.74 -17.38
CA LEU A 53 23.41 28.22 -16.98
C LEU A 53 22.29 27.53 -17.78
N LEU A 54 22.46 27.39 -19.10
CA LEU A 54 21.53 26.66 -19.97
C LEU A 54 21.40 25.19 -19.56
N GLN A 55 22.52 24.50 -19.30
CA GLN A 55 22.52 23.10 -18.87
C GLN A 55 21.85 22.91 -17.52
N THR A 56 22.22 23.74 -16.54
CA THR A 56 21.67 23.65 -15.18
C THR A 56 20.17 23.94 -15.18
N SER A 57 19.73 24.93 -15.97
CA SER A 57 18.31 25.25 -16.14
C SER A 57 17.55 24.09 -16.78
N THR A 58 18.13 23.46 -17.81
CA THR A 58 17.53 22.29 -18.48
C THR A 58 17.39 21.11 -17.51
N ALA A 59 18.42 20.83 -16.71
CA ALA A 59 18.39 19.78 -15.69
C ALA A 59 17.31 20.07 -14.62
N MET A 60 17.20 21.31 -14.15
CA MET A 60 16.15 21.70 -13.20
C MET A 60 14.75 21.56 -13.78
N ILE A 61 14.53 21.94 -15.04
CA ILE A 61 13.22 21.77 -15.71
C ILE A 61 12.84 20.28 -15.78
N LEU A 62 13.78 19.40 -16.13
CA LEU A 62 13.55 17.95 -16.15
C LEU A 62 13.24 17.39 -14.74
N ALA A 63 13.92 17.90 -13.70
CA ALA A 63 13.64 17.53 -12.32
C ALA A 63 12.23 17.95 -11.87
N VAL A 64 11.79 19.16 -12.22
CA VAL A 64 10.43 19.65 -11.96
C VAL A 64 9.38 18.83 -12.74
N ALA A 65 9.68 18.43 -13.97
CA ALA A 65 8.82 17.55 -14.76
C ALA A 65 8.61 16.20 -14.07
N ALA A 66 9.68 15.60 -13.52
CA ALA A 66 9.58 14.38 -12.73
C ALA A 66 8.70 14.57 -11.47
N ASN A 67 8.88 15.69 -10.74
CA ASN A 67 8.07 16.00 -9.56
C ASN A 67 6.57 16.13 -9.86
N THR A 68 6.22 16.64 -11.05
CA THR A 68 4.82 16.70 -11.51
C THR A 68 4.20 15.30 -11.59
N GLY A 69 4.96 14.30 -12.07
CA GLY A 69 4.54 12.89 -12.09
C GLY A 69 4.28 12.33 -10.69
N PHE A 70 5.20 12.59 -9.74
CA PHE A 70 5.07 12.20 -8.33
C PHE A 70 3.90 12.86 -7.61
N SER A 71 3.50 14.06 -8.04
CA SER A 71 2.35 14.78 -7.49
C SER A 71 1.01 14.32 -8.11
N ALA A 72 1.01 13.91 -9.38
CA ALA A 72 -0.20 13.50 -10.08
C ALA A 72 -0.60 12.04 -9.80
N PHE A 73 0.37 11.13 -9.66
CA PHE A 73 0.10 9.70 -9.48
C PHE A 73 -0.75 9.36 -8.23
N PRO A 74 -0.51 9.93 -7.04
CA PRO A 74 -1.33 9.64 -5.86
C PRO A 74 -2.81 9.98 -6.06
N ILE A 75 -3.12 11.02 -6.85
CA ILE A 75 -4.50 11.41 -7.18
C ILE A 75 -5.14 10.36 -8.09
N LEU A 76 -4.41 9.85 -9.08
CA LEU A 76 -4.85 8.75 -9.94
C LEU A 76 -5.10 7.48 -9.12
N ALA A 77 -4.15 7.09 -8.27
CA ALA A 77 -4.24 5.91 -7.43
C ALA A 77 -5.44 5.99 -6.45
N PHE A 78 -5.67 7.16 -5.87
CA PHE A 78 -6.84 7.41 -5.02
C PHE A 78 -8.16 7.20 -5.77
N ASN A 79 -8.29 7.75 -6.98
CA ASN A 79 -9.51 7.60 -7.78
C ASN A 79 -9.76 6.12 -8.16
N LEU A 80 -8.72 5.39 -8.56
CA LEU A 80 -8.83 3.96 -8.86
C LEU A 80 -9.18 3.13 -7.60
N ALA A 81 -8.62 3.47 -6.44
CA ALA A 81 -8.89 2.78 -5.19
C ALA A 81 -10.31 3.01 -4.70
N LYS A 82 -10.84 4.24 -4.87
CA LYS A 82 -12.24 4.58 -4.59
C LYS A 82 -13.21 3.68 -5.38
N ASP A 83 -12.87 3.36 -6.62
CA ASP A 83 -13.64 2.45 -7.48
C ASP A 83 -13.29 0.96 -7.26
N LYS A 84 -12.60 0.64 -6.16
CA LYS A 84 -12.18 -0.72 -5.76
C LYS A 84 -11.25 -1.44 -6.74
N ASN A 85 -10.57 -0.72 -7.62
CA ASN A 85 -9.60 -1.28 -8.57
C ASN A 85 -8.16 -1.31 -8.01
N LEU A 86 -7.92 -0.63 -6.89
CA LEU A 86 -6.64 -0.63 -6.17
C LEU A 86 -6.86 -0.89 -4.67
N PRO A 87 -5.81 -1.26 -3.91
CA PRO A 87 -5.90 -1.45 -2.46
C PRO A 87 -6.45 -0.21 -1.74
N HIS A 88 -7.27 -0.41 -0.71
CA HIS A 88 -7.83 0.70 0.09
C HIS A 88 -6.76 1.56 0.76
N ALA A 89 -5.51 1.06 0.90
CA ALA A 89 -4.36 1.84 1.38
C ALA A 89 -4.01 3.08 0.53
N TYR A 90 -4.56 3.19 -0.69
CA TYR A 90 -4.46 4.38 -1.54
C TYR A 90 -5.62 5.37 -1.36
N MET A 91 -6.65 5.05 -0.55
CA MET A 91 -7.79 5.92 -0.27
C MET A 91 -7.53 6.94 0.86
N ASP A 92 -6.45 6.78 1.63
CA ASP A 92 -6.18 7.63 2.79
C ASP A 92 -5.69 9.03 2.38
N ARG A 93 -6.63 9.91 2.04
CA ARG A 93 -6.36 11.29 1.67
C ARG A 93 -6.36 12.18 2.92
N GLY A 94 -5.28 12.19 3.70
CA GLY A 94 -5.20 13.18 4.79
C GLY A 94 -4.13 12.98 5.84
N ASP A 95 -3.82 11.74 6.20
CA ASP A 95 -2.62 11.48 6.99
C ASP A 95 -1.46 11.25 6.05
N ARG A 96 -0.23 11.62 6.45
CA ARG A 96 1.02 11.53 5.66
C ARG A 96 1.26 10.20 4.89
N LEU A 97 0.44 9.18 5.11
CA LEU A 97 0.51 7.81 4.59
C LEU A 97 -0.05 7.61 3.17
N GLY A 98 -1.21 8.15 2.79
CA GLY A 98 -1.79 7.82 1.46
C GLY A 98 -1.09 8.51 0.29
N TYR A 99 -0.59 9.73 0.49
CA TYR A 99 0.32 10.37 -0.46
C TYR A 99 1.68 9.64 -0.52
N SER A 100 2.13 9.11 0.63
CA SER A 100 3.39 8.36 0.74
C SER A 100 3.33 7.03 0.00
N ASN A 101 2.25 6.24 0.13
CA ASN A 101 2.12 4.95 -0.57
C ASN A 101 2.13 5.13 -2.11
N GLY A 102 1.46 6.16 -2.61
CA GLY A 102 1.50 6.54 -4.03
C GLY A 102 2.91 6.89 -4.50
N ILE A 103 3.60 7.77 -3.77
CA ILE A 103 4.96 8.20 -4.09
C ILE A 103 5.95 7.03 -4.03
N ILE A 104 5.91 6.21 -2.97
CA ILE A 104 6.80 5.06 -2.79
C ILE A 104 6.62 4.05 -3.92
N THR A 105 5.37 3.77 -4.31
CA THR A 105 5.08 2.82 -5.39
C THR A 105 5.58 3.35 -6.73
N LEU A 106 5.36 4.64 -7.02
CA LEU A 106 5.89 5.27 -8.23
C LEU A 106 7.42 5.29 -8.23
N ALA A 107 8.06 5.56 -7.09
CA ALA A 107 9.51 5.56 -6.95
C ALA A 107 10.09 4.16 -7.19
N ALA A 108 9.50 3.12 -6.60
CA ALA A 108 9.90 1.74 -6.83
C ALA A 108 9.75 1.34 -8.31
N GLY A 109 8.64 1.71 -8.95
CA GLY A 109 8.42 1.47 -10.38
C GLY A 109 9.42 2.21 -11.27
N ALA A 110 9.72 3.48 -10.96
CA ALA A 110 10.71 4.28 -11.68
C ALA A 110 12.12 3.70 -11.54
N ILE A 111 12.52 3.28 -10.33
CA ILE A 111 13.81 2.62 -10.08
C ILE A 111 13.89 1.30 -10.87
N ALA A 112 12.84 0.48 -10.83
CA ALA A 112 12.80 -0.77 -11.59
C ALA A 112 12.96 -0.52 -13.10
N LEU A 113 12.27 0.47 -13.66
CA LEU A 113 12.43 0.85 -15.07
C LEU A 113 13.85 1.35 -15.38
N ILE A 114 14.43 2.20 -14.53
CA ILE A 114 15.81 2.69 -14.72
C ILE A 114 16.82 1.54 -14.74
N VAL A 115 16.66 0.56 -13.83
CA VAL A 115 17.54 -0.62 -13.75
C VAL A 115 17.38 -1.52 -14.97
N ILE A 116 16.14 -1.82 -15.38
CA ILE A 116 15.85 -2.71 -16.52
C ILE A 116 16.37 -2.12 -17.84
N PHE A 117 16.20 -0.81 -18.04
CA PHE A 117 16.58 -0.14 -19.28
C PHE A 117 17.95 0.57 -19.21
N HIS A 118 18.71 0.36 -18.13
CA HIS A 118 20.03 0.96 -17.89
C HIS A 118 20.09 2.48 -18.11
N ALA A 119 19.03 3.20 -17.71
CA ALA A 119 18.86 4.64 -17.90
C ALA A 119 19.00 5.15 -19.37
N GLN A 120 18.79 4.29 -20.38
CA GLN A 120 18.94 4.67 -21.78
C GLN A 120 17.67 5.34 -22.34
N THR A 121 17.73 6.66 -22.55
CA THR A 121 16.59 7.44 -23.06
C THR A 121 16.07 6.95 -24.43
N THR A 122 16.95 6.44 -25.30
CA THR A 122 16.59 5.88 -26.61
C THR A 122 15.62 4.69 -26.52
N LEU A 123 15.69 3.93 -25.41
CA LEU A 123 14.79 2.81 -25.15
C LEU A 123 13.50 3.26 -24.45
N LEU A 124 13.59 4.22 -23.53
CA LEU A 124 12.44 4.69 -22.74
C LEU A 124 11.49 5.60 -23.53
N ILE A 125 11.98 6.43 -24.45
CA ILE A 125 11.13 7.41 -25.15
C ILE A 125 9.99 6.74 -25.94
N PRO A 126 10.21 5.69 -26.75
CA PRO A 126 9.12 4.99 -27.45
C PRO A 126 8.11 4.37 -26.48
N LEU A 127 8.58 3.78 -25.38
CA LEU A 127 7.73 3.18 -24.36
C LEU A 127 6.84 4.22 -23.68
N TYR A 128 7.42 5.36 -23.29
CA TYR A 128 6.69 6.51 -22.75
C TYR A 128 5.66 7.04 -23.75
N ALA A 129 6.05 7.21 -25.01
CA ALA A 129 5.17 7.74 -26.04
C ALA A 129 3.94 6.85 -26.24
N VAL A 130 4.11 5.52 -26.33
CA VAL A 130 2.96 4.59 -26.38
C VAL A 130 2.11 4.69 -25.11
N GLY A 131 2.75 4.80 -23.94
CA GLY A 131 2.07 5.02 -22.67
C GLY A 131 1.22 6.29 -22.58
N VAL A 132 1.56 7.35 -23.34
CA VAL A 132 0.79 8.61 -23.40
C VAL A 132 -0.26 8.58 -24.51
N PHE A 133 0.11 8.10 -25.70
CA PHE A 133 -0.79 8.13 -26.86
C PHE A 133 -1.95 7.14 -26.76
N VAL A 134 -1.79 6.01 -26.06
CA VAL A 134 -2.89 5.06 -25.84
C VAL A 134 -4.00 5.68 -24.97
N PRO A 135 -3.72 6.25 -23.76
CA PRO A 135 -4.71 7.00 -23.00
C PRO A 135 -5.31 8.18 -23.76
N PHE A 136 -4.52 8.88 -24.60
CA PHE A 136 -5.05 9.95 -25.43
C PHE A 136 -6.05 9.43 -26.44
N ALA A 137 -5.73 8.35 -27.18
CA ALA A 137 -6.66 7.71 -28.09
C ALA A 137 -7.95 7.29 -27.36
N LEU A 138 -7.83 6.62 -26.21
CA LEU A 138 -8.98 6.19 -25.39
C LEU A 138 -9.81 7.37 -24.87
N SER A 139 -9.17 8.43 -24.38
CA SER A 139 -9.85 9.64 -23.88
C SER A 139 -10.61 10.36 -24.99
N GLN A 140 -9.96 10.55 -26.15
CA GLN A 140 -10.58 11.18 -27.32
C GLN A 140 -11.74 10.31 -27.85
N SER A 141 -11.58 8.99 -27.93
CA SER A 141 -12.66 8.06 -28.29
C SER A 141 -13.82 8.12 -27.29
N GLY A 142 -13.54 8.19 -25.99
CA GLY A 142 -14.57 8.37 -24.95
C GLY A 142 -15.34 9.68 -25.12
N MET A 143 -14.65 10.77 -25.46
CA MET A 143 -15.28 12.06 -25.74
C MET A 143 -16.18 12.02 -26.97
N ILE A 144 -15.82 11.29 -28.02
CA ILE A 144 -16.69 11.09 -29.20
C ILE A 144 -18.01 10.43 -28.78
N ILE A 145 -17.96 9.41 -27.91
CA ILE A 145 -19.16 8.74 -27.39
C ILE A 145 -19.98 9.70 -26.53
N HIS A 146 -19.33 10.51 -25.68
CA HIS A 146 -19.99 11.52 -24.85
C HIS A 146 -20.75 12.55 -25.71
N TRP A 147 -20.11 13.17 -26.70
CA TRP A 147 -20.77 14.15 -27.58
C TRP A 147 -21.91 13.55 -28.39
N ARG A 148 -21.80 12.27 -28.78
CA ARG A 148 -22.87 11.54 -29.47
C ARG A 148 -24.09 11.27 -28.57
N ARG A 149 -23.88 11.12 -27.26
CA ARG A 149 -24.95 10.89 -26.27
C ARG A 149 -25.65 12.20 -25.86
N GLU A 150 -24.89 13.23 -25.50
CA GLU A 150 -25.46 14.51 -25.02
C GLU A 150 -26.17 15.29 -26.14
N ARG A 151 -25.63 15.24 -27.38
CA ARG A 151 -26.12 15.98 -28.56
C ARG A 151 -26.33 17.49 -28.35
N GLU A 152 -25.61 18.11 -27.43
CA GLU A 152 -25.73 19.54 -27.15
C GLU A 152 -24.93 20.43 -28.12
N GLY A 153 -25.58 21.45 -28.68
CA GLY A 153 -24.96 22.48 -29.52
C GLY A 153 -24.27 21.92 -30.78
N PHE A 154 -23.09 22.44 -31.12
CA PHE A 154 -22.28 22.00 -32.28
C PHE A 154 -21.55 20.68 -32.02
N TRP A 155 -22.30 19.63 -31.67
CA TRP A 155 -21.74 18.33 -31.28
C TRP A 155 -21.00 17.63 -32.42
N GLN A 156 -21.43 17.80 -33.67
CA GLN A 156 -20.80 17.17 -34.84
C GLN A 156 -19.36 17.66 -35.05
N GLY A 157 -19.13 18.97 -34.99
CA GLY A 157 -17.77 19.50 -35.13
C GLY A 157 -16.88 19.18 -33.94
N LYS A 158 -17.41 19.21 -32.71
CA LYS A 158 -16.67 18.76 -31.51
C LYS A 158 -16.28 17.28 -31.61
N ALA A 159 -17.19 16.44 -32.08
CA ALA A 159 -16.92 15.03 -32.31
C ALA A 159 -15.89 14.81 -33.43
N PHE A 160 -15.95 15.60 -34.51
CA PHE A 160 -14.97 15.55 -35.59
C PHE A 160 -13.56 15.92 -35.12
N ILE A 161 -13.41 16.99 -34.33
CA ILE A 161 -12.12 17.39 -33.75
C ILE A 161 -11.54 16.27 -32.88
N ASN A 162 -12.36 15.68 -32.00
CA ASN A 162 -11.93 14.55 -31.16
C ASN A 162 -11.64 13.30 -31.99
N PHE A 163 -12.35 13.07 -33.10
CA PHE A 163 -12.05 11.97 -34.03
C PHE A 163 -10.68 12.13 -34.69
N VAL A 164 -10.36 13.32 -35.19
CA VAL A 164 -9.02 13.60 -35.74
C VAL A 164 -7.95 13.38 -34.68
N GLY A 165 -8.18 13.86 -33.44
CA GLY A 165 -7.27 13.64 -32.31
C GLY A 165 -7.08 12.16 -31.97
N ALA A 166 -8.17 11.38 -31.91
CA ALA A 166 -8.14 9.94 -31.66
C ALA A 166 -7.40 9.19 -32.77
N PHE A 167 -7.67 9.53 -34.04
CA PHE A 167 -7.05 8.93 -35.20
C PHE A 167 -5.54 9.17 -35.23
N ILE A 168 -5.10 10.43 -35.06
CA ILE A 168 -3.67 10.77 -35.03
C ILE A 168 -2.98 10.06 -33.87
N SER A 169 -3.58 10.07 -32.67
CA SER A 169 -2.99 9.42 -31.49
C SER A 169 -2.87 7.91 -31.67
N ALA A 170 -3.92 7.25 -32.17
CA ALA A 170 -3.91 5.82 -32.45
C ALA A 170 -2.91 5.47 -33.55
N ALA A 171 -2.85 6.26 -34.64
CA ALA A 171 -1.89 6.07 -35.73
C ALA A 171 -0.45 6.18 -35.23
N ILE A 172 -0.13 7.18 -34.39
CA ILE A 172 1.22 7.32 -33.80
C ILE A 172 1.53 6.14 -32.88
N ALA A 173 0.60 5.73 -32.02
CA ALA A 173 0.80 4.59 -31.12
C ALA A 173 1.07 3.29 -31.91
N ILE A 174 0.27 3.01 -32.95
CA ILE A 174 0.45 1.84 -33.83
C ILE A 174 1.78 1.95 -34.58
N PHE A 175 2.09 3.11 -35.15
CA PHE A 175 3.34 3.33 -35.87
C PHE A 175 4.57 3.09 -34.98
N LEU A 176 4.57 3.62 -33.75
CA LEU A 176 5.64 3.38 -32.78
C LEU A 176 5.72 1.92 -32.35
N PHE A 177 4.58 1.27 -32.17
CA PHE A 177 4.52 -0.15 -31.83
C PHE A 177 5.14 -1.03 -32.92
N VAL A 178 4.84 -0.76 -34.19
CA VAL A 178 5.38 -1.51 -35.34
C VAL A 178 6.86 -1.20 -35.57
N THR A 179 7.23 0.07 -35.61
CA THR A 179 8.60 0.49 -35.99
C THR A 179 9.63 0.34 -34.87
N ARG A 180 9.20 0.42 -33.60
CA ARG A 180 10.05 0.34 -32.42
C ARG A 180 9.68 -0.84 -31.52
N PHE A 181 9.17 -1.92 -32.10
CA PHE A 181 8.71 -3.11 -31.35
C PHE A 181 9.75 -3.62 -30.35
N GLY A 182 11.04 -3.64 -30.73
CA GLY A 182 12.14 -4.07 -29.85
C GLY A 182 12.25 -3.31 -28.52
N ASN A 183 11.72 -2.08 -28.45
CA ASN A 183 11.70 -1.26 -27.24
C ASN A 183 10.32 -1.21 -26.57
N VAL A 184 9.25 -1.46 -27.34
CA VAL A 184 7.86 -1.27 -26.92
C VAL A 184 7.18 -2.58 -26.47
N TRP A 185 7.74 -3.74 -26.82
CA TRP A 185 7.18 -5.05 -26.43
C TRP A 185 6.86 -5.23 -24.93
N PRO A 186 7.52 -4.57 -23.95
CA PRO A 186 7.12 -4.70 -22.54
C PRO A 186 5.77 -4.07 -22.24
N TYR A 187 5.34 -3.07 -23.02
CA TYR A 187 4.08 -2.35 -22.81
C TYR A 187 2.84 -3.25 -22.71
N PRO A 188 2.53 -4.11 -23.70
CA PRO A 188 1.36 -4.98 -23.64
C PRO A 188 1.41 -5.97 -22.47
N ILE A 189 2.60 -6.45 -22.10
CA ILE A 189 2.77 -7.36 -20.95
C ILE A 189 2.46 -6.64 -19.65
N VAL A 190 3.05 -5.45 -19.44
CA VAL A 190 2.78 -4.63 -18.25
C VAL A 190 1.30 -4.28 -18.16
N MET A 191 0.68 -3.89 -19.28
CA MET A 191 -0.75 -3.57 -19.31
C MET A 191 -1.62 -4.79 -18.98
N ALA A 192 -1.32 -5.96 -19.55
CA ALA A 192 -2.05 -7.19 -19.26
C ALA A 192 -1.95 -7.58 -17.77
N VAL A 193 -0.75 -7.49 -17.18
CA VAL A 193 -0.52 -7.77 -15.75
C VAL A 193 -1.29 -6.77 -14.87
N LEU A 194 -1.24 -5.47 -15.18
CA LEU A 194 -1.96 -4.45 -14.42
C LEU A 194 -3.47 -4.63 -14.51
N MET A 195 -4.01 -4.89 -15.71
CA MET A 195 -5.44 -5.17 -15.89
C MET A 195 -5.89 -6.41 -15.12
N TRP A 196 -5.11 -7.49 -15.18
CA TRP A 196 -5.39 -8.71 -14.41
C TRP A 196 -5.37 -8.44 -12.90
N MET A 197 -4.37 -7.70 -12.42
CA MET A 197 -4.26 -7.31 -11.01
C MET A 197 -5.48 -6.47 -10.56
N PHE A 198 -5.85 -5.43 -11.30
CA PHE A 198 -7.02 -4.60 -10.99
C PHE A 198 -8.31 -5.41 -10.95
N HIS A 199 -8.51 -6.30 -11.93
CA HIS A 199 -9.68 -7.16 -11.98
C HIS A 199 -9.74 -8.14 -10.80
N LYS A 200 -8.60 -8.73 -10.40
CA LYS A 200 -8.51 -9.62 -9.24
C LYS A 200 -8.81 -8.90 -7.92
N ILE A 201 -8.27 -7.68 -7.75
CA ILE A 201 -8.53 -6.85 -6.56
C ILE A 201 -10.01 -6.48 -6.49
N HIS A 202 -10.58 -6.02 -7.60
CA HIS A 202 -12.00 -5.64 -7.67
C HIS A 202 -12.90 -6.83 -7.34
N SER A 203 -12.66 -7.99 -7.97
CA SER A 203 -13.41 -9.22 -7.72
C SER A 203 -13.30 -9.65 -6.25
N HIS A 204 -12.10 -9.60 -5.66
CA HIS A 204 -11.91 -9.92 -4.25
C HIS A 204 -12.75 -9.01 -3.33
N TYR A 205 -12.75 -7.70 -3.56
CA TYR A 205 -13.56 -6.79 -2.75
C TYR A 205 -15.06 -6.98 -2.93
N MET A 206 -15.51 -7.35 -4.13
CA MET A 206 -16.91 -7.68 -4.35
C MET A 206 -17.32 -8.96 -3.60
N THR A 207 -16.48 -10.00 -3.62
CA THR A 207 -16.71 -11.24 -2.85
C THR A 207 -16.74 -10.97 -1.34
N VAL A 208 -15.80 -10.17 -0.81
CA VAL A 208 -15.78 -9.80 0.61
C VAL A 208 -17.02 -8.98 0.98
N ALA A 209 -17.41 -8.02 0.13
CA ALA A 209 -18.61 -7.22 0.36
C ALA A 209 -19.89 -8.07 0.34
N GLU A 210 -19.96 -9.10 -0.50
CA GLU A 210 -21.08 -10.05 -0.52
C GLU A 210 -21.14 -10.89 0.76
N GLN A 211 -20.01 -11.35 1.28
CA GLN A 211 -19.93 -12.17 2.50
C GLN A 211 -20.20 -11.36 3.78
N LEU A 212 -19.79 -10.10 3.83
CA LEU A 212 -19.93 -9.24 5.02
C LEU A 212 -21.22 -8.42 5.02
N ARG A 213 -21.96 -8.39 3.90
CA ARG A 213 -23.26 -7.73 3.86
C ARG A 213 -24.22 -8.46 4.78
N VAL A 214 -24.63 -7.79 5.85
CA VAL A 214 -25.78 -8.19 6.64
C VAL A 214 -26.97 -8.23 5.69
N ALA A 215 -27.41 -9.44 5.32
CA ALA A 215 -28.55 -9.60 4.44
C ALA A 215 -29.75 -8.95 5.13
N ALA A 216 -30.32 -7.92 4.51
CA ALA A 216 -31.43 -7.15 5.07
C ALA A 216 -32.68 -8.01 5.42
N ASN A 217 -32.73 -9.24 4.91
CA ASN A 217 -33.84 -10.19 5.09
C ASN A 217 -33.53 -11.34 6.07
N ILE A 218 -32.34 -11.37 6.68
CA ILE A 218 -32.07 -12.27 7.80
C ILE A 218 -32.24 -11.42 9.04
N GLU A 219 -33.29 -11.67 9.84
CA GLU A 219 -33.36 -11.14 11.20
C GLU A 219 -32.04 -11.51 11.88
N ALA A 220 -31.15 -10.53 12.01
CA ALA A 220 -29.88 -10.71 12.69
C ALA A 220 -30.22 -10.93 14.16
N LYS A 221 -30.48 -12.19 14.54
CA LYS A 221 -30.74 -12.56 15.92
C LYS A 221 -29.48 -12.20 16.69
N PRO A 222 -29.52 -11.18 17.56
CA PRO A 222 -28.35 -10.82 18.35
C PRO A 222 -28.00 -12.03 19.21
N HIS A 223 -26.80 -12.57 19.01
CA HIS A 223 -26.32 -13.64 19.86
C HIS A 223 -25.98 -13.04 21.22
N HIS A 224 -26.78 -13.39 22.23
CA HIS A 224 -26.51 -13.06 23.63
C HIS A 224 -25.60 -14.14 24.22
N TYR A 225 -24.51 -13.74 24.89
CA TYR A 225 -23.66 -14.67 25.64
C TYR A 225 -24.12 -14.70 27.09
N ASP A 226 -24.20 -15.89 27.69
CA ASP A 226 -24.65 -16.06 29.08
C ASP A 226 -23.53 -15.80 30.11
N GLY A 227 -22.30 -15.57 29.64
CA GLY A 227 -21.15 -15.22 30.47
C GLY A 227 -19.84 -15.14 29.67
N ALA A 228 -18.73 -14.90 30.37
CA ALA A 228 -17.40 -14.74 29.79
C ALA A 228 -16.33 -15.57 30.55
N THR A 229 -15.56 -16.34 29.79
CA THR A 229 -14.35 -17.00 30.27
C THR A 229 -13.13 -16.23 29.79
N VAL A 230 -12.26 -15.82 30.71
CA VAL A 230 -11.06 -15.03 30.40
C VAL A 230 -9.82 -15.84 30.74
N ILE A 231 -8.97 -16.07 29.74
CA ILE A 231 -7.68 -16.74 29.89
C ILE A 231 -6.59 -15.68 29.91
N VAL A 232 -5.87 -15.52 31.00
CA VAL A 232 -4.73 -14.60 31.11
C VAL A 232 -3.43 -15.37 30.88
N LEU A 233 -2.67 -15.00 29.84
CA LEU A 233 -1.36 -15.61 29.62
C LEU A 233 -0.32 -15.01 30.58
N VAL A 234 0.25 -15.86 31.43
CA VAL A 234 1.20 -15.48 32.48
C VAL A 234 2.57 -16.04 32.13
N SER A 235 3.58 -15.18 31.97
CA SER A 235 4.98 -15.62 31.82
C SER A 235 5.78 -15.51 33.12
N ASN A 236 5.54 -14.47 33.93
CA ASN A 236 6.08 -14.30 35.28
C ASN A 236 5.08 -13.47 36.10
N VAL A 237 5.20 -13.52 37.43
CA VAL A 237 4.45 -12.61 38.32
C VAL A 237 5.11 -11.24 38.28
N THR A 238 4.47 -10.29 37.60
CA THR A 238 4.96 -8.91 37.46
C THR A 238 3.81 -7.94 37.67
N ARG A 239 4.11 -6.64 37.83
CA ARG A 239 3.06 -5.60 37.89
C ARG A 239 2.13 -5.64 36.67
N VAL A 240 2.66 -5.94 35.49
CA VAL A 240 1.90 -6.06 34.24
C VAL A 240 0.90 -7.21 34.35
N THR A 241 1.36 -8.37 34.82
CA THR A 241 0.51 -9.56 35.00
C THR A 241 -0.57 -9.32 36.05
N LYS A 242 -0.22 -8.69 37.18
CA LYS A 242 -1.16 -8.40 38.26
C LYS A 242 -2.32 -7.54 37.77
N SER A 243 -2.01 -6.39 37.17
CA SER A 243 -3.05 -5.50 36.65
C SER A 243 -3.86 -6.09 35.49
N ALA A 244 -3.26 -7.00 34.71
CA ALA A 244 -4.00 -7.74 33.68
C ALA A 244 -4.99 -8.75 34.28
N ILE A 245 -4.66 -9.39 35.41
CA ILE A 245 -5.57 -10.28 36.14
C ILE A 245 -6.69 -9.48 36.79
N ASP A 246 -6.38 -8.37 37.45
CA ASP A 246 -7.40 -7.48 38.04
C ASP A 246 -8.42 -7.02 36.97
N TYR A 247 -7.93 -6.69 35.77
CA TYR A 247 -8.79 -6.36 34.64
C TYR A 247 -9.61 -7.57 34.16
N ALA A 248 -9.00 -8.76 34.10
CA ALA A 248 -9.69 -9.99 33.70
C ALA A 248 -10.84 -10.35 34.65
N GLU A 249 -10.65 -10.20 35.96
CA GLU A 249 -11.70 -10.40 36.98
C GLU A 249 -12.83 -9.38 36.87
N SER A 250 -12.56 -8.18 36.34
CA SER A 250 -13.60 -7.17 36.12
C SER A 250 -14.52 -7.45 34.92
N ILE A 251 -14.07 -8.27 33.95
CA ILE A 251 -14.79 -8.53 32.70
C ILE A 251 -15.27 -9.98 32.53
N GLY A 252 -14.75 -10.92 33.33
CA GLY A 252 -14.97 -12.35 33.16
C GLY A 252 -15.57 -13.01 34.40
N ASP A 253 -16.60 -13.83 34.19
CA ASP A 253 -17.18 -14.67 35.24
C ASP A 253 -16.22 -15.79 35.66
N TYR A 254 -15.45 -16.32 34.71
CA TYR A 254 -14.45 -17.37 34.95
C TYR A 254 -13.07 -16.93 34.45
N VAL A 255 -12.18 -16.61 35.38
CA VAL A 255 -10.79 -16.23 35.07
C VAL A 255 -9.85 -17.42 35.28
N ILE A 256 -9.05 -17.70 34.26
CA ILE A 256 -8.03 -18.75 34.26
C ILE A 256 -6.68 -18.12 33.93
N ALA A 257 -5.73 -18.22 34.85
CA ALA A 257 -4.34 -17.85 34.57
C ALA A 257 -3.62 -19.06 33.98
N MET A 258 -3.11 -18.90 32.76
CA MET A 258 -2.36 -19.94 32.06
C MET A 258 -0.87 -19.60 32.04
N HIS A 259 -0.06 -20.54 32.51
CA HIS A 259 1.39 -20.46 32.46
C HIS A 259 1.97 -21.65 31.65
N VAL A 260 3.09 -21.41 30.96
CA VAL A 260 3.81 -22.45 30.24
C VAL A 260 5.19 -22.59 30.86
N SER A 261 5.40 -23.70 31.57
CA SER A 261 6.67 -24.02 32.23
C SER A 261 7.61 -24.83 31.33
N PHE A 262 8.91 -24.72 31.63
CA PHE A 262 9.99 -25.40 30.91
C PHE A 262 10.94 -26.14 31.85
N ASP A 263 11.54 -27.24 31.38
CA ASP A 263 12.41 -28.13 32.17
C ASP A 263 13.73 -27.50 32.67
N GLN A 264 14.09 -26.31 32.22
CA GLN A 264 15.44 -25.77 32.45
C GLN A 264 15.64 -25.05 33.77
N ASN A 265 14.58 -24.49 34.34
CA ASN A 265 14.68 -23.78 35.60
C ASN A 265 13.50 -24.11 36.52
N PRO A 266 13.36 -25.39 36.92
CA PRO A 266 12.21 -25.84 37.70
C PRO A 266 12.05 -25.10 39.04
N GLY A 267 13.13 -24.57 39.60
CA GLY A 267 13.08 -23.72 40.80
C GLY A 267 12.31 -22.42 40.57
N LYS A 268 12.61 -21.72 39.47
CA LYS A 268 11.94 -20.46 39.10
C LYS A 268 10.48 -20.67 38.69
N GLU A 269 10.18 -21.75 37.97
CA GLU A 269 8.80 -22.11 37.62
C GLU A 269 7.98 -22.33 38.90
N ARG A 270 8.52 -23.09 39.85
CA ARG A 270 7.86 -23.39 41.13
C ARG A 270 7.70 -22.16 42.03
N GLU A 271 8.67 -21.24 42.01
CA GLU A 271 8.55 -19.94 42.65
C GLU A 271 7.40 -19.13 42.04
N THR A 272 7.32 -19.07 40.69
CA THR A 272 6.25 -18.37 39.96
C THR A 272 4.88 -18.91 40.31
N VAL A 273 4.71 -20.23 40.39
CA VAL A 273 3.44 -20.86 40.81
C VAL A 273 3.09 -20.51 42.26
N THR A 274 4.08 -20.52 43.15
CA THR A 274 3.88 -20.25 44.58
C THR A 274 3.52 -18.79 44.83
N GLU A 275 4.25 -17.86 44.20
CA GLU A 275 3.98 -16.43 44.24
C GLU A 275 2.60 -16.11 43.68
N PHE A 276 2.23 -16.72 42.55
CA PHE A 276 0.91 -16.53 41.96
C PHE A 276 -0.21 -16.96 42.91
N LYS A 277 -0.12 -18.17 43.48
CA LYS A 277 -1.16 -18.69 44.39
C LYS A 277 -1.32 -17.86 45.66
N ARG A 278 -0.23 -17.23 46.13
CA ARG A 278 -0.27 -16.33 47.28
C ARG A 278 -1.00 -15.04 46.94
N ASP A 279 -0.74 -14.48 45.75
CA ASP A 279 -1.24 -13.17 45.36
C ASP A 279 -2.67 -13.23 44.79
N PHE A 280 -3.05 -14.34 44.13
CA PHE A 280 -4.38 -14.55 43.53
C PHE A 280 -4.96 -15.93 43.91
N PRO A 281 -5.40 -16.14 45.16
CA PRO A 281 -5.89 -17.44 45.61
C PRO A 281 -7.21 -17.87 44.94
N ASN A 282 -8.00 -16.91 44.45
CA ASN A 282 -9.31 -17.16 43.86
C ASN A 282 -9.25 -17.44 42.35
N VAL A 283 -8.11 -17.17 41.70
CA VAL A 283 -7.94 -17.35 40.26
C VAL A 283 -7.41 -18.75 39.98
N ARG A 284 -8.06 -19.48 39.06
CA ARG A 284 -7.60 -20.80 38.66
C ARG A 284 -6.29 -20.69 37.90
N PHE A 285 -5.20 -21.15 38.51
CA PHE A 285 -3.89 -21.25 37.87
C PHE A 285 -3.70 -22.61 37.19
N VAL A 286 -3.38 -22.59 35.89
CA VAL A 286 -3.08 -23.79 35.08
C VAL A 286 -1.67 -23.67 34.53
N ASP A 287 -0.82 -24.61 34.91
CA ASP A 287 0.55 -24.73 34.43
C ASP A 287 0.63 -25.85 33.38
N ILE A 288 1.11 -25.53 32.18
CA ILE A 288 1.28 -26.49 31.09
C ILE A 288 2.76 -26.64 30.77
N HIS A 289 3.24 -27.86 30.99
CA HIS A 289 4.62 -28.20 30.69
C HIS A 289 4.90 -28.27 29.18
N SER A 290 6.03 -27.69 28.74
CA SER A 290 6.47 -27.73 27.34
C SER A 290 7.93 -28.19 27.21
N SER A 291 8.15 -29.44 26.77
CA SER A 291 9.50 -30.02 26.62
C SER A 291 10.34 -29.37 25.50
N TYR A 292 9.71 -28.77 24.50
CA TYR A 292 10.38 -28.23 23.31
C TYR A 292 10.55 -26.71 23.32
N ARG A 293 10.40 -26.05 24.48
CA ARG A 293 10.45 -24.57 24.61
C ARG A 293 9.48 -23.81 23.66
N SER A 294 8.46 -24.51 23.16
CA SER A 294 7.43 -23.91 22.31
C SER A 294 6.30 -23.43 23.20
N VAL A 295 6.02 -22.12 23.19
CA VAL A 295 4.88 -21.52 23.90
C VAL A 295 3.59 -21.62 23.08
N SER A 296 3.65 -21.36 21.78
CA SER A 296 2.45 -21.18 20.94
C SER A 296 1.60 -22.44 20.82
N GLY A 297 2.22 -23.61 20.63
CA GLY A 297 1.48 -24.88 20.48
C GLY A 297 0.67 -25.28 21.72
N PRO A 298 1.29 -25.33 22.92
CA PRO A 298 0.56 -25.61 24.17
C PRO A 298 -0.54 -24.58 24.48
N VAL A 299 -0.26 -23.28 24.30
CA VAL A 299 -1.25 -22.20 24.48
C VAL A 299 -2.46 -22.41 23.59
N LEU A 300 -2.24 -22.63 22.29
CA LEU A 300 -3.31 -22.84 21.34
C LEU A 300 -4.18 -24.05 21.70
N ARG A 301 -3.57 -25.21 22.01
CA ARG A 301 -4.32 -26.41 22.41
C ARG A 301 -5.16 -26.19 23.66
N PHE A 302 -4.62 -25.46 24.63
CA PHE A 302 -5.36 -25.16 25.85
C PHE A 302 -6.53 -24.22 25.58
N CYS A 303 -6.29 -23.13 24.85
CA CYS A 303 -7.34 -22.19 24.46
C CYS A 303 -8.44 -22.88 23.64
N ASP A 304 -8.09 -23.78 22.71
CA ASP A 304 -9.07 -24.56 21.92
C ASP A 304 -9.98 -25.42 22.85
N VAL A 305 -9.40 -26.08 23.86
CA VAL A 305 -10.17 -26.90 24.82
C VAL A 305 -11.09 -26.05 25.69
N ILE A 306 -10.60 -24.91 26.18
CA ILE A 306 -11.41 -23.99 27.00
C ILE A 306 -12.51 -23.34 26.16
N ALA A 307 -12.19 -22.88 24.95
CA ALA A 307 -13.15 -22.27 24.03
C ALA A 307 -14.30 -23.23 23.69
N LYS A 308 -13.99 -24.51 23.45
CA LYS A 308 -15.02 -25.53 23.21
C LYS A 308 -15.96 -25.69 24.41
N ARG A 309 -15.42 -25.76 25.63
CA ARG A 309 -16.22 -25.89 26.87
C ARG A 309 -17.03 -24.63 27.18
N ALA A 310 -16.48 -23.46 26.87
CA ALA A 310 -17.19 -22.20 27.02
C ALA A 310 -18.36 -22.11 26.02
N ALA A 311 -18.14 -22.52 24.76
CA ALA A 311 -19.18 -22.55 23.74
C ALA A 311 -20.34 -23.51 24.10
N GLU A 312 -20.05 -24.67 24.71
CA GLU A 312 -21.08 -25.59 25.25
C GLU A 312 -21.97 -24.95 26.32
N ARG A 313 -21.47 -23.93 27.03
CA ARG A 313 -22.21 -23.15 28.04
C ARG A 313 -22.78 -21.84 27.51
N ASN A 314 -22.61 -21.54 26.22
CA ASN A 314 -22.94 -20.26 25.61
C ASN A 314 -22.12 -19.06 26.18
N TYR A 315 -20.86 -19.31 26.57
CA TYR A 315 -19.95 -18.30 27.12
C TYR A 315 -18.96 -17.82 26.06
N SER A 316 -18.63 -16.52 26.09
CA SER A 316 -17.54 -15.97 25.28
C SER A 316 -16.18 -16.39 25.84
N THR A 317 -15.17 -16.55 24.98
CA THR A 317 -13.79 -16.86 25.40
C THR A 317 -12.86 -15.73 24.98
N THR A 318 -12.26 -15.06 25.96
CA THR A 318 -11.27 -14.00 25.74
C THR A 318 -9.90 -14.43 26.22
N VAL A 319 -8.90 -14.41 25.35
CA VAL A 319 -7.49 -14.61 25.71
C VAL A 319 -6.85 -13.25 25.88
N LEU A 320 -6.51 -12.90 27.12
CA LEU A 320 -5.82 -11.67 27.47
C LEU A 320 -4.31 -11.88 27.42
N VAL A 321 -3.63 -11.16 26.53
CA VAL A 321 -2.18 -11.17 26.37
C VAL A 321 -1.61 -9.90 27.01
N PRO A 322 -0.96 -9.98 28.18
CA PRO A 322 -0.30 -8.83 28.79
C PRO A 322 0.96 -8.47 28.00
N GLN A 323 1.13 -7.18 27.70
CA GLN A 323 2.36 -6.66 27.09
C GLN A 323 2.76 -5.34 27.72
N PHE A 324 4.06 -5.09 27.77
CA PHE A 324 4.58 -3.78 28.15
C PHE A 324 4.92 -2.99 26.88
N VAL A 325 4.64 -1.68 26.92
CA VAL A 325 4.96 -0.76 25.84
C VAL A 325 6.12 0.12 26.32
N PRO A 326 7.31 0.02 25.72
CA PRO A 326 8.45 0.84 26.10
C PRO A 326 8.22 2.30 25.71
N LYS A 327 8.93 3.21 26.38
CA LYS A 327 8.80 4.65 26.15
C LYS A 327 9.30 5.09 24.77
N ARG A 328 10.36 4.44 24.26
CA ARG A 328 10.97 4.78 22.96
C ARG A 328 10.71 3.69 21.93
N PRO A 329 10.31 4.01 20.69
CA PRO A 329 9.91 3.02 19.70
C PRO A 329 11.04 2.08 19.27
N TRP A 330 12.30 2.52 19.29
CA TRP A 330 13.45 1.67 18.95
C TRP A 330 13.66 0.54 19.99
N GLN A 331 13.22 0.72 21.24
CA GLN A 331 13.34 -0.29 22.28
C GLN A 331 12.45 -1.51 21.98
N ASN A 332 11.38 -1.37 21.18
CA ASN A 332 10.56 -2.50 20.74
C ASN A 332 11.36 -3.55 19.97
N ILE A 333 12.43 -3.17 19.27
CA ILE A 333 13.29 -4.10 18.53
C ILE A 333 14.10 -4.99 19.49
N LEU A 334 14.39 -4.49 20.70
CA LEU A 334 15.16 -5.23 21.71
C LEU A 334 14.32 -6.22 22.52
N HIS A 335 13.00 -6.18 22.40
CA HIS A 335 12.11 -7.02 23.19
C HIS A 335 11.53 -8.18 22.38
N ASN A 336 11.39 -9.33 23.04
CA ASN A 336 10.95 -10.57 22.42
C ASN A 336 9.49 -10.45 21.93
N GLN A 337 9.30 -10.54 20.62
CA GLN A 337 8.02 -10.41 19.91
C GLN A 337 7.10 -11.65 20.05
N THR A 338 7.28 -12.44 21.11
CA THR A 338 6.48 -13.65 21.34
C THR A 338 4.98 -13.34 21.47
N SER A 339 4.62 -12.18 22.03
CA SER A 339 3.22 -11.70 22.10
C SER A 339 2.60 -11.48 20.71
N LEU A 340 3.35 -10.93 19.76
CA LEU A 340 2.89 -10.73 18.37
C LEU A 340 2.65 -12.08 17.67
N ARG A 341 3.56 -13.04 17.88
CA ARG A 341 3.41 -14.40 17.32
C ARG A 341 2.21 -15.12 17.90
N LEU A 342 2.02 -15.07 19.22
CA LEU A 342 0.86 -15.68 19.89
C LEU A 342 -0.45 -15.08 19.40
N ARG A 343 -0.53 -13.75 19.29
CA ARG A 343 -1.70 -13.08 18.74
C ARG A 343 -2.00 -13.50 17.30
N SER A 344 -0.98 -13.57 16.44
CA SER A 344 -1.17 -14.03 15.06
C SER A 344 -1.74 -15.45 14.98
N VAL A 345 -1.29 -16.32 15.88
CA VAL A 345 -1.71 -17.72 15.92
C VAL A 345 -3.12 -17.84 16.50
N LEU A 346 -3.43 -17.13 17.59
CA LEU A 346 -4.77 -17.14 18.20
C LEU A 346 -5.84 -16.49 17.31
N ASN A 347 -5.51 -15.42 16.57
CA ASN A 347 -6.43 -14.77 15.63
C ASN A 347 -6.88 -15.67 14.47
N SER A 348 -6.18 -16.78 14.22
CA SER A 348 -6.59 -17.76 13.19
C SER A 348 -7.68 -18.72 13.67
N ARG A 349 -8.04 -18.68 14.95
CA ARG A 349 -9.08 -19.55 15.54
C ARG A 349 -10.42 -18.86 15.59
N GLU A 350 -11.46 -19.64 15.29
CA GLU A 350 -12.85 -19.21 15.44
C GLU A 350 -13.24 -19.19 16.94
N ASN A 351 -14.09 -18.25 17.33
CA ASN A 351 -14.66 -18.12 18.68
C ASN A 351 -13.65 -17.85 19.81
N ILE A 352 -12.45 -17.39 19.48
CA ILE A 352 -11.46 -16.90 20.46
C ILE A 352 -11.27 -15.40 20.24
N ILE A 353 -11.64 -14.61 21.24
CA ILE A 353 -11.40 -13.16 21.24
C ILE A 353 -10.00 -12.93 21.82
N VAL A 354 -9.13 -12.26 21.08
CA VAL A 354 -7.78 -11.93 21.57
C VAL A 354 -7.75 -10.48 22.01
N SER A 355 -7.53 -10.26 23.31
CA SER A 355 -7.42 -8.95 23.92
C SER A 355 -6.00 -8.70 24.42
N THR A 356 -5.58 -7.44 24.43
CA THR A 356 -4.20 -7.08 24.81
C THR A 356 -4.24 -6.04 25.91
N TYR A 357 -3.52 -6.32 27.01
CA TYR A 357 -3.37 -5.39 28.12
C TYR A 357 -2.03 -4.67 28.01
N ASN A 358 -2.05 -3.35 27.79
CA ASN A 358 -0.85 -2.54 27.59
C ASN A 358 -0.41 -1.86 28.87
N TYR A 359 0.76 -2.24 29.38
CA TYR A 359 1.41 -1.52 30.48
C TYR A 359 2.51 -0.61 29.96
N HIS A 360 2.30 0.71 30.04
CA HIS A 360 3.27 1.68 29.57
C HIS A 360 4.39 1.89 30.59
N LEU A 361 5.64 1.63 30.18
CA LEU A 361 6.81 1.90 31.02
C LEU A 361 7.02 3.42 31.14
N LYS A 362 7.22 3.89 32.37
CA LYS A 362 7.39 5.33 32.65
C LYS A 362 8.77 5.86 32.26
N GLN A 363 9.78 4.99 32.21
CA GLN A 363 11.17 5.33 31.90
C GLN A 363 11.69 4.49 30.74
#